data_AF-V7D957-F1
#
_entry.id   AF-V7D957-F1
#
_cell.length_a   1.000
_cell.length_b   1.000
_cell.length_c   1.000
_cell.angle_alpha   90.00
_cell.angle_beta   90.00
_cell.angle_gamma   90.00
#
_symmetry.space_group_name_H-M   'P 1'
#
loop_
_entity.id
_entity.type
_entity.pdbx_description
1 polymer ?
#
loop_
_entity_poly.entity_id
_entity_poly.type
_entity_poly.pdbx_seq_one_letter_code
_entity_poly.pdbx_strand_id
1 'polypeptide(L)'
;PGAPLTGALLSQRPPRLECNPHTPYQVRVDGGQHGGVGELRFLASDDDTARLIPYRLYRDAAWREPLAVNVAHSARVPDSGSVELPLYARIDKLAWVPPAGLYADLLKVTVTW
;
A
#
# COMPACT_ATOMS: atom_id res chain seq x y z
N PRO A 1 -4.19 -26.95 13.63
CA PRO A 1 -3.21 -26.27 12.77
C PRO A 1 -3.69 -24.84 12.44
N GLY A 2 -3.33 -23.87 13.27
CA GLY A 2 -3.56 -22.46 13.01
C GLY A 2 -2.21 -21.80 12.80
N ALA A 3 -1.74 -21.73 11.56
CA ALA A 3 -0.60 -20.88 11.25
C ALA A 3 -0.97 -19.44 11.62
N PRO A 4 -0.05 -18.65 12.18
CA PRO A 4 -0.33 -17.26 12.49
C PRO A 4 -0.71 -16.52 11.20
N LEU A 5 -1.83 -15.78 11.24
CA LEU A 5 -2.20 -14.85 10.18
C LEU A 5 -1.22 -13.68 10.21
N THR A 6 -0.14 -13.77 9.43
CA THR A 6 0.82 -12.68 9.26
C THR A 6 0.52 -11.95 7.96
N GLY A 7 0.18 -10.67 8.05
CA GLY A 7 0.20 -9.75 6.91
C GLY A 7 1.49 -8.93 6.96
N ALA A 8 2.26 -8.92 5.88
CA ALA A 8 3.48 -8.13 5.80
C ALA A 8 3.55 -7.41 4.46
N LEU A 9 3.97 -6.14 4.49
CA LEU A 9 4.52 -5.50 3.30
C LEU A 9 5.94 -6.05 3.13
N LEU A 10 6.21 -6.72 2.01
CA LEU A 10 7.47 -7.44 1.77
C LEU A 10 8.70 -6.51 1.73
N SER A 11 8.53 -5.20 1.53
CA SER A 11 9.61 -4.22 1.61
C SER A 11 9.79 -3.73 3.05
N GLN A 12 10.72 -4.36 3.78
CA GLN A 12 11.06 -3.99 5.16
C GLN A 12 11.74 -2.61 5.29
N ARG A 13 12.14 -2.00 4.18
CA ARG A 13 12.63 -0.62 4.11
C ARG A 13 11.73 0.18 3.17
N PRO A 14 11.09 1.25 3.64
CA PRO A 14 10.30 2.09 2.75
C PRO A 14 11.22 2.75 1.71
N PRO A 15 10.72 2.98 0.48
CA PRO A 15 11.49 3.72 -0.52
C PRO A 15 11.80 5.12 0.00
N ARG A 16 12.96 5.64 -0.40
CA ARG A 16 13.48 6.94 0.02
C ARG A 16 13.71 7.82 -1.20
N LEU A 17 13.33 9.08 -1.09
CA LEU A 17 13.58 10.12 -2.07
C LEU A 17 14.67 11.07 -1.52
N GLU A 18 15.74 11.24 -2.30
CA GLU A 18 16.84 12.15 -2.01
C GLU A 18 16.85 13.26 -3.07
N CYS A 19 16.67 14.51 -2.63
CA CYS A 19 16.46 15.68 -3.50
C CYS A 19 16.97 16.94 -2.81
N ASN A 20 17.02 18.06 -3.54
CA ASN A 20 17.30 19.35 -2.91
C ASN A 20 16.21 19.68 -1.87
N PRO A 21 16.58 20.31 -0.74
CA PRO A 21 15.62 20.84 0.21
C PRO A 21 14.56 21.67 -0.51
N HIS A 22 13.33 21.51 -0.04
CA HIS A 22 12.18 22.21 -0.57
C HIS A 22 11.75 21.82 -1.99
N THR A 23 12.30 20.81 -2.65
CA THR A 23 11.74 20.33 -3.91
C THR A 23 10.29 19.85 -3.69
N PRO A 24 9.29 20.40 -4.41
CA PRO A 24 7.92 19.87 -4.35
C PRO A 24 7.87 18.51 -5.04
N TYR A 25 7.06 17.59 -4.52
CA TYR A 25 6.84 16.31 -5.17
C TYR A 25 5.41 15.82 -4.95
N GLN A 26 4.98 14.89 -5.80
CA GLN A 26 3.72 14.19 -5.73
C GLN A 26 3.95 12.69 -5.72
N VAL A 27 3.17 11.99 -4.91
CA VAL A 27 3.13 10.52 -4.87
C VAL A 27 1.73 10.06 -5.24
N ARG A 28 1.66 9.08 -6.14
CA ARG A 28 0.42 8.40 -6.53
C ARG A 28 0.64 6.89 -6.49
N VAL A 29 -0.32 6.17 -5.92
CA VAL A 29 -0.31 4.69 -5.88
C VAL A 29 -1.51 4.19 -6.67
N ASP A 30 -1.28 3.23 -7.56
CA ASP A 30 -2.33 2.66 -8.39
C ASP A 30 -3.24 1.68 -7.61
N GLY A 31 -4.08 0.95 -8.34
CA GLY A 31 -5.05 0.00 -7.79
C GLY A 31 -4.50 -1.40 -7.54
N GLY A 32 -3.24 -1.66 -7.87
CA GLY A 32 -2.67 -3.00 -7.85
C GLY A 32 -3.04 -3.89 -9.04
N GLN A 33 -2.42 -5.06 -9.11
CA GLN A 33 -2.58 -6.00 -10.22
C GLN A 33 -3.94 -6.69 -10.23
N HIS A 34 -4.61 -6.76 -9.07
CA HIS A 34 -5.93 -7.39 -8.91
C HIS A 34 -7.09 -6.38 -8.89
N GLY A 35 -6.81 -5.14 -9.29
CA GLY A 35 -7.79 -4.07 -9.38
C GLY A 35 -8.07 -3.36 -8.05
N GLY A 36 -8.64 -2.18 -8.16
CA GLY A 36 -8.96 -1.33 -7.03
C GLY A 36 -9.59 -0.01 -7.48
N VAL A 37 -10.48 0.54 -6.65
CA VAL A 37 -11.16 1.81 -6.90
C VAL A 37 -11.43 2.50 -5.57
N GLY A 38 -11.38 3.83 -5.56
CA GLY A 38 -11.48 4.58 -4.32
C GLY A 38 -10.36 4.16 -3.37
N GLU A 39 -10.68 3.70 -2.17
CA GLU A 39 -9.68 3.30 -1.16
C GLU A 39 -9.34 1.81 -1.18
N LEU A 40 -10.06 1.00 -1.96
CA LEU A 40 -10.00 -0.46 -1.92
C LEU A 40 -9.05 -1.03 -2.96
N ARG A 41 -8.30 -2.05 -2.54
CA ARG A 41 -7.42 -2.91 -3.35
C ARG A 41 -7.56 -4.36 -2.91
N PHE A 42 -7.04 -5.30 -3.68
CA PHE A 42 -7.26 -6.73 -3.45
C PHE A 42 -5.98 -7.55 -3.48
N LEU A 43 -5.79 -8.39 -2.46
CA LEU A 43 -4.82 -9.49 -2.52
C LEU A 43 -5.51 -10.70 -3.18
N ALA A 44 -4.80 -11.41 -4.06
CA ALA A 44 -5.26 -12.65 -4.67
C ALA A 44 -4.30 -13.81 -4.36
N SER A 45 -4.85 -15.02 -4.38
CA SER A 45 -4.09 -16.27 -4.29
C SER A 45 -3.90 -16.85 -5.69
N ASP A 46 -2.90 -17.70 -5.87
CA ASP A 46 -2.74 -18.53 -7.07
C ASP A 46 -3.83 -19.63 -7.17
N ASP A 47 -4.61 -19.83 -6.11
CA ASP A 47 -5.84 -20.64 -6.13
C ASP A 47 -7.02 -19.79 -6.64
N ASP A 48 -7.41 -20.02 -7.90
CA ASP A 48 -8.52 -19.30 -8.58
C ASP A 48 -9.89 -19.50 -7.89
N THR A 49 -10.02 -20.47 -6.99
CA THR A 49 -11.25 -20.68 -6.21
C THR A 49 -11.30 -19.82 -4.95
N ALA A 50 -10.16 -19.28 -4.53
CA ALA A 50 -10.06 -18.39 -3.38
C ALA A 50 -10.64 -17.01 -3.68
N ARG A 51 -11.40 -16.46 -2.74
CA ARG A 51 -11.94 -15.10 -2.85
C ARG A 51 -10.84 -14.08 -2.63
N LEU A 52 -10.92 -12.96 -3.35
CA LEU A 52 -10.05 -11.80 -3.14
C LEU A 52 -10.17 -11.27 -1.71
N ILE A 53 -9.04 -10.84 -1.14
CA ILE A 53 -8.97 -10.26 0.20
C ILE A 53 -8.84 -8.73 0.07
N PRO A 54 -9.86 -7.94 0.49
CA PRO A 54 -9.79 -6.49 0.44
C PRO A 54 -8.79 -5.93 1.46
N TYR A 55 -8.04 -4.92 1.04
CA TYR A 55 -7.19 -4.11 1.91
C TYR A 55 -7.19 -2.64 1.48
N ARG A 56 -6.71 -1.78 2.38
CA ARG A 56 -6.56 -0.34 2.16
C ARG A 56 -5.15 0.11 2.50
N LEU A 57 -4.73 1.21 1.88
CA LEU A 57 -3.45 1.87 2.15
C LEU A 57 -3.67 3.22 2.83
N TYR A 58 -2.70 3.60 3.65
CA TYR A 58 -2.70 4.83 4.42
C TYR A 58 -1.31 5.47 4.44
N ARG A 59 -1.28 6.79 4.64
CA ARG A 59 -0.06 7.60 4.76
C ARG A 59 0.55 7.56 6.15
N ASP A 60 -0.26 7.23 7.16
CA ASP A 60 0.14 7.25 8.55
C ASP A 60 -0.11 5.92 9.26
N ALA A 61 0.72 5.63 10.27
CA ALA A 61 0.66 4.40 11.05
C ALA A 61 -0.64 4.24 11.87
N ALA A 62 -1.38 5.33 12.09
CA ALA A 62 -2.68 5.29 12.78
C ALA A 62 -3.87 5.11 11.83
N TRP A 63 -3.62 4.91 10.53
CA TRP A 63 -4.63 4.68 9.49
C TRP A 63 -5.70 5.77 9.40
N ARG A 64 -5.30 7.05 9.51
CA ARG A 64 -6.21 8.20 9.47
C ARG A 64 -6.29 8.84 8.08
N GLU A 65 -5.23 8.71 7.29
CA GLU A 65 -5.13 9.32 5.98
C GLU A 65 -5.11 8.26 4.87
N PRO A 66 -6.28 7.90 4.31
CA PRO A 66 -6.36 6.88 3.26
C PRO A 66 -5.68 7.34 1.96
N LEU A 67 -5.04 6.39 1.29
CA LEU A 67 -4.44 6.54 -0.04
C LEU A 67 -5.36 5.96 -1.11
N ALA A 68 -6.22 6.83 -1.64
CA ALA A 68 -7.11 6.47 -2.73
C ALA A 68 -6.33 6.14 -4.01
N VAL A 69 -6.84 5.18 -4.78
CA VAL A 69 -6.29 4.70 -6.04
C VAL A 69 -6.16 5.86 -7.02
N ASN A 70 -4.95 6.02 -7.56
CA ASN A 70 -4.60 7.03 -8.57
C ASN A 70 -4.81 8.50 -8.15
N VAL A 71 -5.00 8.78 -6.85
CA VAL A 71 -5.03 10.15 -6.33
C VAL A 71 -3.62 10.60 -5.97
N ALA A 72 -3.22 11.79 -6.44
CA ALA A 72 -1.90 12.35 -6.16
C ALA A 72 -1.89 13.07 -4.80
N HIS A 73 -0.85 12.82 -4.02
CA HIS A 73 -0.60 13.48 -2.74
C HIS A 73 0.66 14.32 -2.85
N SER A 74 0.49 15.64 -2.68
CA SER A 74 1.60 16.61 -2.73
C SER A 74 2.31 16.72 -1.39
N ALA A 75 3.62 16.86 -1.43
CA ALA A 75 4.48 17.14 -0.28
C ALA A 75 5.75 17.88 -0.73
N ARG A 76 6.63 18.19 0.22
CA ARG A 76 7.87 18.91 -0.04
C ARG A 76 9.03 18.26 0.72
N VAL A 77 10.18 18.17 0.07
CA VAL A 77 11.39 17.60 0.66
C VAL A 77 11.83 18.48 1.85
N PRO A 78 12.11 17.89 3.03
CA PRO A 78 12.55 18.64 4.21
C PRO A 78 13.98 19.17 4.06
N ASP A 79 14.43 19.97 5.03
CA ASP A 79 15.77 20.59 5.04
C ASP A 79 16.92 19.58 4.98
N SER A 80 16.68 18.35 5.42
CA SER A 80 17.65 17.26 5.33
C SER A 80 17.92 16.77 3.91
N GLY A 81 17.07 17.13 2.93
CA GLY A 81 17.14 16.61 1.56
C GLY A 81 16.60 15.17 1.39
N SER A 82 16.16 14.53 2.47
CA SER A 82 15.80 13.12 2.49
C SER A 82 14.39 12.91 3.03
N VAL A 83 13.56 12.14 2.32
CA VAL A 83 12.21 11.77 2.76
C VAL A 83 11.93 10.29 2.56
N GLU A 84 11.40 9.64 3.59
CA GLU A 84 10.88 8.27 3.49
C GLU A 84 9.44 8.29 3.00
N LEU A 85 9.08 7.30 2.18
CA LEU A 85 7.75 7.13 1.61
C LEU A 85 7.11 5.84 2.14
N PRO A 86 6.81 5.74 3.45
CA PRO A 86 6.17 4.56 4.01
C PRO A 86 4.73 4.43 3.50
N LEU A 87 4.30 3.18 3.32
CA LEU A 87 2.91 2.82 3.08
C LEU A 87 2.45 1.95 4.25
N TYR A 88 1.27 2.26 4.78
CA TYR A 88 0.66 1.49 5.85
C TYR A 88 -0.56 0.77 5.30
N ALA A 89 -0.58 -0.55 5.38
CA ALA A 89 -1.68 -1.36 4.88
C ALA A 89 -2.56 -1.88 6.02
N ARG A 90 -3.85 -2.03 5.75
CA ARG A 90 -4.80 -2.70 6.64
C ARG A 90 -5.71 -3.62 5.83
N ILE A 91 -5.84 -4.87 6.27
CA ILE A 91 -6.84 -5.80 5.75
C ILE A 91 -8.17 -5.50 6.45
N ASP A 92 -9.23 -5.36 5.67
CA ASP A 92 -10.58 -5.13 6.20
C ASP A 92 -11.11 -6.39 6.89
N LYS A 93 -12.04 -6.21 7.84
CA LYS A 93 -12.65 -7.36 8.53
C LYS A 93 -13.40 -8.23 7.51
N LEU A 94 -13.01 -9.50 7.42
CA LEU A 94 -13.63 -10.46 6.52
C LEU A 94 -14.84 -11.13 7.18
N ALA A 95 -15.92 -11.32 6.41
CA ALA A 95 -17.09 -12.10 6.83
C ALA A 95 -16.92 -13.62 6.63
N TRP A 96 -15.74 -14.04 6.19
CA TRP A 96 -15.40 -15.41 5.84
C TRP A 96 -13.93 -15.70 6.21
N VAL A 97 -13.55 -16.98 6.24
CA VAL A 97 -12.19 -17.41 6.57
C VAL A 97 -11.43 -17.77 5.28
N PRO A 98 -10.35 -17.04 4.93
CA PRO A 98 -9.44 -17.41 3.86
C PRO A 98 -8.87 -18.82 4.03
N PRO A 99 -8.91 -19.66 2.98
CA PRO A 99 -8.03 -20.83 2.89
C PRO A 99 -6.59 -20.46 3.22
N ALA A 100 -5.86 -21.40 3.80
CA ALA A 100 -4.43 -21.20 4.05
C ALA A 100 -3.69 -21.11 2.71
N GLY A 101 -2.92 -20.05 2.52
CA GLY A 101 -2.19 -19.81 1.27
C GLY A 101 -1.54 -18.43 1.25
N LEU A 102 -0.72 -18.18 0.22
CA LEU A 102 -0.18 -16.85 -0.05
C LEU A 102 -1.23 -16.03 -0.79
N TYR A 103 -1.50 -14.83 -0.28
CA TYR A 103 -2.28 -13.81 -0.98
C TYR A 103 -1.38 -12.61 -1.21
N ALA A 104 -1.21 -12.21 -2.46
CA ALA A 104 -0.30 -11.12 -2.85
C ALA A 104 -1.00 -10.10 -3.75
N ASP A 105 -0.40 -8.92 -3.84
CA ASP A 105 -0.75 -7.87 -4.80
C ASP A 105 0.52 -7.08 -5.13
N LEU A 106 0.58 -6.52 -6.33
CA LEU A 106 1.71 -5.72 -6.80
C LEU A 106 1.22 -4.33 -7.16
N LEU A 107 1.81 -3.33 -6.52
CA LEU A 107 1.43 -1.93 -6.67
C LEU A 107 2.46 -1.14 -7.46
N LYS A 108 1.97 -0.22 -8.30
CA LYS A 108 2.81 0.81 -8.91
C LYS A 108 2.74 2.09 -8.09
N VAL A 109 3.90 2.53 -7.63
CA VAL A 109 4.09 3.85 -7.02
C VAL A 109 4.72 4.78 -8.06
N THR A 110 4.05 5.91 -8.31
CA THR A 110 4.53 6.96 -9.22
C THR A 110 4.93 8.17 -8.39
N VAL A 111 6.18 8.63 -8.56
CA VAL A 111 6.69 9.87 -7.99
C VAL A 111 6.87 10.88 -9.11
N THR A 112 6.49 12.13 -8.88
CA THR A 112 6.67 13.25 -9.82
C THR A 112 7.20 14.44 -9.03
N TRP A 113 8.18 15.17 -9.57
CA TRP A 113 8.92 16.23 -8.88
C TRP A 113 9.24 17.39 -9.83
#